data_AF-A0A285RBK2-F1
#
_entry.id   AF-A0A285RBK2-F1
#
_cell.length_a   1.000
_cell.length_b   1.000
_cell.length_c   1.000
_cell.angle_alpha   90.00
_cell.angle_beta   90.00
_cell.angle_gamma   90.00
#
_symmetry.space_group_name_H-M   'P 1'
#
loop_
_entity.id
_entity.type
_entity.pdbx_description
1 polymer ?
#
loop_
_entity_poly.entity_id
_entity_poly.type
_entity_poly.pdbx_seq_one_letter_code
_entity_poly.pdbx_strand_id
1 'polypeptide(L)'
;MKKFIFFGASKLGELAYFSLKDKIEISYFSDNDETKWGSEYYDIPIISPYELQKIQKGNKEVNILITSSYHKEIYLQLKNMGLNNIQIFDIQSSILNPDEVNNGKQISEIFFTKYGIKSNNKLFSSTFFNKFKGKKVTLKIDDLNLGIDGLNDKYTLAYRKVQNSPHYELMLYLHNNWALQNCEYIKRLSIGTLDLREAQIVNDEFLDYTREKYEERVNLLNLELLEPIKVAKINNNWFIIDGKHRAALHCLRGYRTINAVEVTEIMYDSFNFWIYKLMKNKEAEYKKNLSLFEGLYY
;
A
#
# COMPACT_ATOMS: atom_id res chain seq x y z
N MET A 1 18.09 -18.71 18.06
CA MET A 1 17.46 -17.68 17.20
C MET A 1 17.96 -17.91 15.78
N LYS A 2 17.16 -17.72 14.72
CA LYS A 2 17.64 -17.93 13.34
C LYS A 2 18.53 -16.75 12.92
N LYS A 3 19.70 -17.04 12.35
CA LYS A 3 20.71 -16.06 11.94
C LYS A 3 20.55 -15.70 10.46
N PHE A 4 20.49 -14.40 10.17
CA PHE A 4 20.26 -13.86 8.84
C PHE A 4 21.34 -12.86 8.41
N ILE A 5 21.62 -12.86 7.11
CA ILE A 5 22.37 -11.82 6.41
C ILE A 5 21.43 -11.15 5.41
N PHE A 6 21.33 -9.83 5.49
CA PHE A 6 20.46 -9.05 4.61
C PHE A 6 21.23 -8.62 3.36
N PHE A 7 20.77 -9.00 2.18
CA PHE A 7 21.38 -8.61 0.92
C PHE A 7 20.67 -7.37 0.34
N GLY A 8 21.21 -6.19 0.65
CA GLY A 8 20.70 -4.88 0.29
C GLY A 8 20.74 -3.90 1.46
N ALA A 9 21.71 -2.97 1.47
CA ALA A 9 21.87 -1.93 2.49
C ALA A 9 21.33 -0.59 1.96
N SER A 10 20.01 -0.55 1.73
CA SER A 10 19.29 0.63 1.23
C SER A 10 17.96 0.76 1.96
N LYS A 11 17.05 1.62 1.45
CA LYS A 11 15.75 1.87 2.10
C LYS A 11 14.90 0.60 2.29
N LEU A 12 14.96 -0.38 1.38
CA LEU A 12 14.26 -1.66 1.57
C LEU A 12 14.93 -2.53 2.63
N GLY A 13 16.25 -2.47 2.76
CA GLY A 13 17.00 -3.08 3.87
C GLY A 13 16.65 -2.48 5.23
N GLU A 14 16.48 -1.15 5.29
CA GLU A 14 15.98 -0.45 6.48
C GLU A 14 14.58 -0.93 6.88
N LEU A 15 13.65 -0.99 5.92
CA LEU A 15 12.30 -1.48 6.18
C LEU A 15 12.31 -2.92 6.71
N ALA A 16 13.11 -3.78 6.11
CA ALA A 16 13.28 -5.16 6.58
C ALA A 16 13.87 -5.22 7.99
N TYR A 17 14.87 -4.39 8.28
CA TYR A 17 15.53 -4.33 9.58
C TYR A 17 14.54 -3.97 10.67
N PHE A 18 13.82 -2.86 10.53
CA PHE A 18 12.83 -2.45 11.53
C PHE A 18 11.67 -3.43 11.67
N SER A 19 11.34 -4.18 10.62
CA SER A 19 10.26 -5.19 10.65
C SER A 19 10.66 -6.49 11.36
N LEU A 20 11.96 -6.82 11.40
CA LEU A 20 12.45 -8.16 11.77
C LEU A 20 13.47 -8.16 12.91
N LYS A 21 14.10 -7.04 13.28
CA LYS A 21 15.19 -6.98 14.27
C LYS A 21 14.83 -7.59 15.64
N ASP A 22 13.55 -7.55 16.03
CA ASP A 22 13.08 -8.11 17.30
C ASP A 22 12.68 -9.60 17.19
N LYS A 23 12.70 -10.17 15.97
CA LYS A 23 12.25 -11.54 15.66
C LYS A 23 13.39 -12.47 15.23
N ILE A 24 14.46 -11.92 14.65
CA ILE A 24 15.59 -12.68 14.10
C ILE A 24 16.92 -12.01 14.46
N GLU A 25 18.02 -12.76 14.39
CA GLU A 25 19.36 -12.21 14.55
C GLU A 25 19.88 -11.76 13.17
N ILE A 26 20.18 -10.47 13.04
CA ILE A 26 20.75 -9.90 11.80
C ILE A 26 22.22 -9.64 12.06
N SER A 27 23.10 -10.36 11.37
CA SER A 27 24.54 -10.33 11.67
C SER A 27 25.34 -9.44 10.73
N TYR A 28 24.88 -9.31 9.49
CA TYR A 28 25.53 -8.53 8.46
C TYR A 28 24.49 -7.99 7.48
N PHE A 29 24.80 -6.84 6.90
CA PHE A 29 24.30 -6.49 5.59
C PHE A 29 25.33 -6.89 4.53
N SER A 30 24.88 -7.22 3.32
CA SER A 30 25.73 -7.41 2.15
C SER A 30 25.18 -6.56 1.01
N ASP A 31 26.06 -5.92 0.23
CA ASP A 31 25.65 -5.09 -0.91
C ASP A 31 26.65 -5.26 -2.06
N ASN A 32 26.21 -5.01 -3.30
CA ASN A 32 27.09 -5.01 -4.46
C ASN A 32 27.86 -3.69 -4.60
N ASP A 33 27.43 -2.64 -3.90
CA ASP A 33 28.09 -1.34 -3.87
C ASP A 33 29.33 -1.38 -2.96
N GLU A 34 30.52 -1.37 -3.59
CA GLU A 34 31.80 -1.42 -2.89
C GLU A 34 32.04 -0.22 -1.97
N THR A 35 31.41 0.91 -2.23
CA THR A 35 31.56 2.13 -1.41
C THR A 35 30.97 1.95 -0.01
N LYS A 36 30.11 0.94 0.18
CA LYS A 36 29.48 0.62 1.46
C LYS A 36 30.28 -0.40 2.28
N TRP A 37 31.18 -1.16 1.69
CA TRP A 37 31.84 -2.27 2.37
C TRP A 37 32.73 -1.76 3.52
N GLY A 38 32.65 -2.43 4.67
CA GLY A 38 33.39 -2.04 5.87
C GLY A 38 32.77 -0.88 6.65
N SER A 39 31.73 -0.23 6.11
CA SER A 39 30.87 0.66 6.89
C SER A 39 29.81 -0.11 7.66
N GLU A 40 29.02 0.59 8.46
CA GLU A 40 27.94 0.02 9.28
C GLU A 40 26.59 0.62 8.89
N TYR A 41 25.54 -0.19 9.01
CA TYR A 41 24.15 0.21 8.87
C TYR A 41 23.37 -0.29 10.08
N TYR A 42 22.91 0.63 10.93
CA TYR A 42 22.28 0.30 12.23
C TYR A 42 23.20 -0.53 13.14
N ASP A 43 24.48 -0.13 13.24
CA ASP A 43 25.54 -0.83 13.99
C ASP A 43 25.77 -2.28 13.52
N ILE A 44 25.31 -2.61 12.31
CA ILE A 44 25.53 -3.90 11.66
C ILE A 44 26.50 -3.70 10.48
N PRO A 45 27.63 -4.41 10.44
CA PRO A 45 28.62 -4.25 9.38
C PRO A 45 28.09 -4.65 8.01
N ILE A 46 28.48 -3.88 7.00
CA ILE A 46 28.20 -4.16 5.59
C ILE A 46 29.41 -4.89 4.98
N ILE A 47 29.17 -6.08 4.46
CA ILE A 47 30.20 -6.94 3.84
C ILE A 47 30.01 -7.05 2.33
N SER A 48 31.04 -7.54 1.64
CA SER A 48 30.96 -7.86 0.23
C SER A 48 30.25 -9.20 -0.01
N PRO A 49 29.73 -9.45 -1.23
CA PRO A 49 29.16 -10.74 -1.59
C PRO A 49 30.16 -11.91 -1.46
N TYR A 50 31.46 -11.63 -1.61
CA TYR A 50 32.53 -12.62 -1.46
C TYR A 50 32.76 -13.00 0.00
N GLU A 51 32.70 -12.03 0.92
CA GLU A 51 32.76 -12.31 2.36
C GLU A 51 31.53 -13.11 2.80
N LEU A 52 30.34 -12.76 2.29
CA LEU A 52 29.12 -13.56 2.48
C LEU A 52 29.32 -15.03 2.01
N GLN A 53 29.97 -15.24 0.87
CA GLN A 53 30.29 -16.58 0.37
C GLN A 53 31.21 -17.36 1.32
N LYS A 54 32.24 -16.72 1.86
CA LYS A 54 33.14 -17.35 2.85
C LYS A 54 32.37 -17.73 4.11
N ILE A 55 31.51 -16.85 4.61
CA ILE A 55 30.68 -17.09 5.80
C ILE A 55 29.76 -18.29 5.58
N GLN A 56 29.03 -18.35 4.47
CA GLN A 56 28.09 -19.46 4.25
C GLN A 56 28.80 -20.79 3.95
N LYS A 57 29.99 -20.75 3.31
CA LYS A 57 30.83 -21.95 3.17
C LYS A 57 31.27 -22.50 4.54
N GLY A 58 31.58 -21.60 5.49
CA GLY A 58 31.92 -21.97 6.87
C GLY A 58 30.73 -22.36 7.73
N ASN A 59 29.52 -21.88 7.42
CA ASN A 59 28.30 -22.20 8.15
C ASN A 59 27.08 -22.28 7.21
N LYS A 60 26.61 -23.50 6.95
CA LYS A 60 25.47 -23.77 6.06
C LYS A 60 24.10 -23.39 6.65
N GLU A 61 24.01 -23.05 7.92
CA GLU A 61 22.73 -22.66 8.56
C GLU A 61 22.40 -21.18 8.41
N VAL A 62 23.32 -20.38 7.85
CA VAL A 62 23.11 -18.96 7.62
C VAL A 62 22.06 -18.75 6.52
N ASN A 63 21.00 -18.02 6.85
CA ASN A 63 19.96 -17.63 5.90
C ASN A 63 20.32 -16.30 5.25
N ILE A 64 20.05 -16.17 3.95
CA ILE A 64 20.25 -14.93 3.20
C ILE A 64 18.87 -14.37 2.88
N LEU A 65 18.61 -13.12 3.24
CA LEU A 65 17.38 -12.43 2.92
C LEU A 65 17.66 -11.29 1.96
N ILE A 66 17.18 -11.38 0.72
CA ILE A 66 17.37 -10.32 -0.27
C ILE A 66 16.41 -9.17 0.03
N THR A 67 16.96 -8.01 0.38
CA THR A 67 16.25 -6.78 0.75
C THR A 67 16.46 -5.69 -0.30
N SER A 68 16.37 -6.06 -1.58
CA SER A 68 16.62 -5.17 -2.72
C SER A 68 15.52 -5.29 -3.78
N SER A 69 15.24 -4.18 -4.48
CA SER A 69 14.33 -4.17 -5.63
C SER A 69 14.86 -5.02 -6.81
N TYR A 70 16.17 -5.26 -6.87
CA TYR A 70 16.85 -6.08 -7.89
C TYR A 70 16.94 -7.56 -7.49
N HIS A 71 15.91 -8.07 -6.79
CA HIS A 71 15.97 -9.38 -6.15
C HIS A 71 16.15 -10.55 -7.13
N LYS A 72 15.68 -10.43 -8.39
CA LYS A 72 15.82 -11.48 -9.40
C LYS A 72 17.27 -11.63 -9.83
N GLU A 73 17.91 -10.51 -10.17
CA GLU A 73 19.30 -10.45 -10.60
C GLU A 73 20.23 -10.89 -9.46
N ILE A 74 19.96 -10.40 -8.24
CA ILE A 74 20.70 -10.78 -7.04
C ILE A 74 20.52 -12.26 -6.72
N TYR A 75 19.29 -12.80 -6.80
CA TYR A 75 19.07 -14.22 -6.56
C TYR A 75 19.89 -15.10 -7.51
N LEU A 76 19.90 -14.76 -8.81
CA LEU A 76 20.72 -15.46 -9.81
C LEU A 76 22.22 -15.30 -9.52
N GLN A 77 22.68 -14.09 -9.17
CA GLN A 77 24.07 -13.85 -8.76
C GLN A 77 24.47 -14.76 -7.60
N LEU A 78 23.70 -14.77 -6.51
CA LEU A 78 23.99 -15.56 -5.32
C LEU A 78 23.98 -17.06 -5.63
N LYS A 79 23.04 -17.52 -6.46
CA LYS A 79 23.01 -18.91 -6.93
C LYS A 79 24.24 -19.28 -7.76
N ASN A 80 24.69 -18.40 -8.65
CA ASN A 80 25.91 -18.59 -9.42
C ASN A 80 27.17 -18.58 -8.53
N MET A 81 27.12 -17.90 -7.39
CA MET A 81 28.14 -17.96 -6.34
C MET A 81 28.03 -19.22 -5.47
N GLY A 82 27.12 -20.15 -5.77
CA GLY A 82 26.94 -21.39 -5.00
C GLY A 82 26.28 -21.18 -3.63
N LEU A 83 25.63 -20.03 -3.42
CA LEU A 83 24.94 -19.73 -2.17
C LEU A 83 23.54 -20.38 -2.11
N ASN A 84 23.13 -20.75 -0.91
CA ASN A 84 21.87 -21.43 -0.60
C ASN A 84 21.11 -20.71 0.53
N ASN A 85 19.96 -21.25 0.93
CA ASN A 85 19.08 -20.65 1.95
C ASN A 85 18.73 -19.19 1.67
N ILE A 86 18.49 -18.90 0.39
CA ILE A 86 18.17 -17.57 -0.10
C ILE A 86 16.67 -17.38 -0.06
N GLN A 87 16.24 -16.36 0.65
CA GLN A 87 14.87 -15.89 0.75
C GLN A 87 14.81 -14.48 0.18
N ILE A 88 13.64 -14.08 -0.30
CA ILE A 88 13.41 -12.71 -0.77
C ILE A 88 12.55 -12.03 0.29
N PHE A 89 12.97 -10.85 0.72
CA PHE A 89 12.18 -10.04 1.63
C PHE A 89 10.91 -9.61 0.92
N ASP A 90 9.79 -10.13 1.42
CA ASP A 90 8.47 -9.70 1.05
C ASP A 90 7.88 -8.90 2.21
N ILE A 91 7.44 -7.68 1.90
CA ILE A 91 6.78 -6.80 2.86
C ILE A 91 5.49 -7.47 3.38
N GLN A 92 4.88 -8.37 2.60
CA GLN A 92 3.71 -9.14 3.02
C GLN A 92 4.02 -10.11 4.17
N SER A 93 5.11 -10.89 4.08
CA SER A 93 5.40 -11.96 5.04
C SER A 93 6.01 -11.47 6.35
N SER A 94 6.62 -10.28 6.36
CA SER A 94 7.25 -9.70 7.55
C SER A 94 6.29 -8.94 8.46
N ILE A 95 5.15 -8.49 7.91
CA ILE A 95 4.09 -7.75 8.62
C ILE A 95 2.97 -8.68 9.12
N LEU A 96 2.89 -9.91 8.60
CA LEU A 96 1.96 -10.94 9.03
C LEU A 96 2.59 -11.89 10.06
N ASN A 97 1.81 -12.33 11.05
CA ASN A 97 2.24 -13.34 12.02
C ASN A 97 2.66 -14.63 11.28
N PRO A 98 3.73 -15.33 11.70
CA PRO A 98 4.15 -16.60 11.09
C PRO A 98 3.07 -17.69 11.11
N ASP A 99 2.07 -17.56 11.98
CA ASP A 99 1.01 -18.55 12.19
C ASP A 99 -0.19 -18.39 11.25
N GLU A 100 -0.24 -17.34 10.42
CA GLU A 100 -1.35 -17.11 9.47
C GLU A 100 -1.00 -17.45 8.00
N VAL A 101 0.08 -18.20 7.76
CA VAL A 101 0.37 -18.76 6.43
C VAL A 101 -0.49 -20.00 6.19
N ASN A 102 -1.81 -19.79 6.06
CA ASN A 102 -2.72 -20.80 5.52
C ASN A 102 -3.13 -20.41 4.10
N ASN A 103 -2.76 -21.29 3.16
CA ASN A 103 -3.23 -21.41 1.79
C ASN A 103 -3.04 -20.21 0.85
N GLY A 104 -1.80 -20.14 0.31
CA GLY A 104 -1.42 -19.60 -1.00
C GLY A 104 -2.48 -18.83 -1.79
N LYS A 105 -2.49 -17.50 -1.62
CA LYS A 105 -2.87 -16.46 -2.60
C LYS A 105 -2.89 -15.10 -1.87
N GLN A 106 -1.72 -14.54 -1.56
CA GLN A 106 -1.66 -13.19 -0.95
C GLN A 106 -0.78 -12.19 -1.69
N ILE A 107 -0.15 -12.56 -2.81
CA ILE A 107 0.63 -11.62 -3.64
C ILE A 107 -0.31 -10.55 -4.19
N SER A 108 0.03 -9.27 -4.01
CA SER A 108 -0.67 -8.22 -4.73
C SER A 108 -0.26 -8.27 -6.20
N GLU A 109 -1.15 -8.79 -7.04
CA GLU A 109 -0.90 -8.84 -8.47
C GLU A 109 -1.28 -7.50 -9.09
N ILE A 110 -0.28 -6.78 -9.61
CA ILE A 110 -0.50 -5.55 -10.37
C ILE A 110 -0.57 -5.92 -11.85
N PHE A 111 -1.62 -5.50 -12.54
CA PHE A 111 -1.81 -5.79 -13.96
C PHE A 111 -2.57 -4.65 -14.65
N PHE A 112 -2.61 -4.69 -15.98
CA PHE A 112 -3.26 -3.66 -16.79
C PHE A 112 -4.62 -4.12 -17.32
N THR A 113 -5.55 -3.18 -17.39
CA THR A 113 -6.83 -3.31 -18.10
C THR A 113 -6.97 -2.16 -19.09
N LYS A 114 -8.02 -2.18 -19.91
CA LYS A 114 -8.36 -1.03 -20.79
C LYS A 114 -8.69 0.27 -20.04
N TYR A 115 -8.93 0.21 -18.73
CA TYR A 115 -9.28 1.35 -17.87
C TYR A 115 -8.13 1.81 -16.96
N GLY A 116 -6.99 1.10 -17.01
CA GLY A 116 -5.80 1.45 -16.26
C GLY A 116 -5.18 0.28 -15.49
N ILE A 117 -4.35 0.62 -14.51
CA ILE A 117 -3.66 -0.32 -13.62
C ILE A 117 -4.64 -0.81 -12.54
N LYS A 118 -4.61 -2.11 -12.28
CA LYS A 118 -5.38 -2.79 -11.24
C LYS A 118 -4.47 -3.54 -10.30
N SER A 119 -4.98 -3.80 -9.10
CA SER A 119 -4.31 -4.60 -8.09
C SER A 119 -5.30 -5.56 -7.44
N ASN A 120 -4.97 -6.84 -7.53
CA ASN A 120 -5.55 -7.87 -6.66
C ASN A 120 -4.82 -7.90 -5.33
N ASN A 121 -5.51 -8.32 -4.27
CA ASN A 121 -4.96 -8.42 -2.92
C ASN A 121 -4.28 -7.13 -2.46
N LYS A 122 -5.07 -6.05 -2.31
CA LYS A 122 -4.58 -4.75 -1.83
C LYS A 122 -3.69 -4.98 -0.60
N LEU A 123 -2.38 -4.73 -0.75
CA LEU A 123 -1.39 -4.78 0.33
C LEU A 123 -1.83 -4.01 1.57
N PHE A 124 -2.64 -2.97 1.36
CA PHE A 124 -3.17 -2.10 2.37
C PHE A 124 -4.68 -2.30 2.51
N SER A 125 -5.08 -3.26 3.34
CA SER A 125 -6.44 -3.31 3.86
C SER A 125 -6.65 -2.17 4.86
N SER A 126 -7.91 -1.79 5.12
CA SER A 126 -8.19 -0.84 6.21
C SER A 126 -7.66 -1.35 7.56
N THR A 127 -7.63 -2.66 7.78
CA THR A 127 -7.04 -3.28 8.98
C THR A 127 -5.53 -3.07 9.07
N PHE A 128 -4.81 -3.05 7.95
CA PHE A 128 -3.39 -2.71 7.92
C PHE A 128 -3.16 -1.25 8.34
N PHE A 129 -3.94 -0.32 7.80
CA PHE A 129 -3.84 1.10 8.15
C PHE A 129 -4.14 1.41 9.62
N ASN A 130 -4.94 0.58 10.29
CA ASN A 130 -5.24 0.73 11.71
C ASN A 130 -4.02 0.50 12.61
N LYS A 131 -3.00 -0.22 12.13
CA LYS A 131 -1.73 -0.41 12.87
C LYS A 131 -0.87 0.86 12.87
N PHE A 132 -1.11 1.81 11.97
CA PHE A 132 -0.29 3.03 11.86
C PHE A 132 -0.77 4.10 12.82
N LYS A 133 0.13 4.47 13.73
CA LYS A 133 -0.01 5.61 14.63
C LYS A 133 0.57 6.87 13.95
N GLY A 134 -0.15 7.35 12.94
CA GLY A 134 0.21 8.61 12.26
C GLY A 134 -0.15 9.85 13.10
N LYS A 135 0.24 11.03 12.61
CA LYS A 135 -0.08 12.31 13.25
C LYS A 135 -1.58 12.60 13.13
N LYS A 136 -2.25 12.88 14.24
CA LYS A 136 -3.66 13.31 14.23
C LYS A 136 -3.77 14.71 13.67
N VAL A 137 -4.70 14.92 12.74
CA VAL A 137 -4.98 16.21 12.12
C VAL A 137 -6.49 16.43 11.98
N THR A 138 -6.92 17.68 12.04
CA THR A 138 -8.31 18.07 11.75
C THR A 138 -8.30 18.88 10.46
N LEU A 139 -9.09 18.45 9.48
CA LEU A 139 -9.08 19.00 8.13
C LEU A 139 -10.48 19.50 7.77
N LYS A 140 -10.56 20.56 6.95
CA LYS A 140 -11.84 20.93 6.32
C LYS A 140 -12.18 19.86 5.29
N ILE A 141 -13.45 19.47 5.21
CA ILE A 141 -13.86 18.43 4.25
C ILE A 141 -13.63 18.89 2.81
N ASP A 142 -13.84 20.18 2.54
CA ASP A 142 -13.63 20.78 1.20
C ASP A 142 -12.16 20.72 0.75
N ASP A 143 -11.21 20.53 1.66
CA ASP A 143 -9.79 20.41 1.34
C ASP A 143 -9.40 18.98 0.92
N LEU A 144 -10.28 17.99 1.13
CA LEU A 144 -9.99 16.58 0.89
C LEU A 144 -10.21 16.18 -0.57
N ASN A 145 -9.14 15.64 -1.15
CA ASN A 145 -9.15 15.08 -2.50
C ASN A 145 -9.04 13.56 -2.46
N LEU A 146 -9.47 12.90 -3.52
CA LEU A 146 -9.17 11.49 -3.75
C LEU A 146 -7.74 11.35 -4.29
N GLY A 147 -7.00 10.38 -3.73
CA GLY A 147 -5.62 10.09 -4.12
C GLY A 147 -5.49 9.26 -5.39
N ILE A 148 -4.34 8.60 -5.52
CA ILE A 148 -3.99 7.71 -6.64
C ILE A 148 -5.05 6.61 -6.78
N ASP A 149 -5.49 6.36 -8.01
CA ASP A 149 -6.58 5.44 -8.32
C ASP A 149 -6.28 4.44 -9.43
N GLY A 150 -5.13 4.56 -10.11
CA GLY A 150 -4.74 3.63 -11.16
C GLY A 150 -5.47 3.80 -12.48
N LEU A 151 -6.39 4.76 -12.62
CA LEU A 151 -7.16 4.96 -13.85
C LEU A 151 -6.41 5.89 -14.82
N ASN A 152 -6.62 5.68 -16.12
CA ASN A 152 -6.02 6.48 -17.20
C ASN A 152 -7.05 7.06 -18.18
N ASP A 153 -8.32 7.05 -17.80
CA ASP A 153 -9.43 7.42 -18.68
C ASP A 153 -10.31 8.53 -18.07
N LYS A 154 -11.49 8.73 -18.66
CA LYS A 154 -12.47 9.72 -18.20
C LYS A 154 -12.99 9.47 -16.77
N TYR A 155 -12.80 8.28 -16.22
CA TYR A 155 -13.25 7.91 -14.89
C TYR A 155 -12.23 8.27 -13.79
N THR A 156 -11.03 8.71 -14.16
CA THR A 156 -9.97 9.12 -13.21
C THR A 156 -10.49 10.06 -12.10
N LEU A 157 -10.31 9.63 -10.86
CA LEU A 157 -10.69 10.24 -9.60
C LEU A 157 -9.55 11.01 -8.92
N ALA A 158 -8.29 10.83 -9.32
CA ALA A 158 -7.17 11.61 -8.77
C ALA A 158 -7.47 13.13 -8.79
N TYR A 159 -7.27 13.79 -7.64
CA TYR A 159 -7.62 15.20 -7.37
C TYR A 159 -9.11 15.53 -7.27
N ARG A 160 -10.02 14.57 -7.46
CA ARG A 160 -11.45 14.82 -7.32
C ARG A 160 -11.81 15.02 -5.85
N LYS A 161 -12.60 16.05 -5.55
CA LYS A 161 -13.16 16.25 -4.21
C LYS A 161 -14.08 15.11 -3.82
N VAL A 162 -14.10 14.75 -2.55
CA VAL A 162 -14.93 13.63 -2.05
C VAL A 162 -16.41 13.84 -2.37
N GLN A 163 -16.92 15.07 -2.24
CA GLN A 163 -18.31 15.45 -2.55
C GLN A 163 -18.71 15.18 -4.00
N ASN A 164 -17.74 15.30 -4.91
CA ASN A 164 -17.95 15.16 -6.34
C ASN A 164 -17.61 13.75 -6.82
N SER A 165 -17.53 12.76 -5.93
CA SER A 165 -17.08 11.41 -6.25
C SER A 165 -18.21 10.38 -6.20
N PRO A 166 -18.05 9.23 -6.91
CA PRO A 166 -19.00 8.12 -6.78
C PRO A 166 -19.15 7.62 -5.34
N HIS A 167 -18.12 7.78 -4.50
CA HIS A 167 -18.19 7.42 -3.09
C HIS A 167 -19.23 8.25 -2.32
N TYR A 168 -19.37 9.54 -2.65
CA TYR A 168 -20.40 10.41 -2.07
C TYR A 168 -21.79 10.07 -2.60
N GLU A 169 -21.89 9.85 -3.91
CA GLU A 169 -23.14 9.40 -4.53
C GLU A 169 -23.65 8.09 -3.90
N LEU A 170 -22.77 7.12 -3.63
CA LEU A 170 -23.13 5.89 -2.92
C LEU A 170 -23.77 6.19 -1.56
N MET A 171 -23.15 7.06 -0.76
CA MET A 171 -23.69 7.43 0.55
C MET A 171 -25.05 8.13 0.41
N LEU A 172 -25.23 8.97 -0.62
CA LEU A 172 -26.50 9.64 -0.90
C LEU A 172 -27.60 8.65 -1.26
N TYR A 173 -27.32 7.67 -2.11
CA TYR A 173 -28.28 6.62 -2.48
C TYR A 173 -28.69 5.78 -1.28
N LEU A 174 -27.72 5.37 -0.45
CA LEU A 174 -27.97 4.60 0.77
C LEU A 174 -28.83 5.40 1.76
N HIS A 175 -28.47 6.66 1.99
CA HIS A 175 -29.19 7.54 2.91
C HIS A 175 -30.67 7.76 2.53
N ASN A 176 -30.95 7.90 1.24
CA ASN A 176 -32.30 8.11 0.74
C ASN A 176 -33.03 6.78 0.42
N ASN A 177 -32.42 5.64 0.73
CA ASN A 177 -32.92 4.31 0.39
C ASN A 177 -33.30 4.15 -1.10
N TRP A 178 -32.49 4.73 -1.99
CA TRP A 178 -32.68 4.61 -3.44
C TRP A 178 -32.14 3.28 -3.98
N ALA A 179 -32.65 2.88 -5.14
CA ALA A 179 -32.20 1.66 -5.83
C ALA A 179 -30.71 1.75 -6.23
N LEU A 180 -29.87 0.94 -5.57
CA LEU A 180 -28.40 0.96 -5.74
C LEU A 180 -27.95 0.52 -7.13
N GLN A 181 -28.76 -0.24 -7.87
CA GLN A 181 -28.48 -0.63 -9.26
C GLN A 181 -28.32 0.60 -10.17
N ASN A 182 -28.91 1.74 -9.80
CA ASN A 182 -28.83 2.99 -10.56
C ASN A 182 -27.62 3.86 -10.16
N CYS A 183 -26.94 3.55 -9.05
CA CYS A 183 -25.81 4.31 -8.52
C CYS A 183 -24.55 4.14 -9.39
N GLU A 184 -23.90 5.25 -9.76
CA GLU A 184 -22.67 5.24 -10.57
C GLU A 184 -21.54 4.48 -9.88
N TYR A 185 -21.44 4.55 -8.55
CA TYR A 185 -20.46 3.77 -7.80
C TYR A 185 -20.58 2.28 -8.08
N ILE A 186 -21.81 1.76 -8.04
CA ILE A 186 -22.11 0.35 -8.24
C ILE A 186 -21.81 -0.06 -9.68
N LYS A 187 -22.22 0.77 -10.65
CA LYS A 187 -21.91 0.56 -12.07
C LYS A 187 -20.41 0.53 -12.34
N ARG A 188 -19.65 1.47 -11.76
CA ARG A 188 -18.20 1.54 -11.93
C ARG A 188 -17.47 0.39 -11.24
N LEU A 189 -17.97 -0.05 -10.09
CA LEU A 189 -17.44 -1.20 -9.40
C LEU A 189 -17.63 -2.49 -10.22
N SER A 190 -18.79 -2.68 -10.84
CA SER A 190 -19.08 -3.90 -11.60
C SER A 190 -18.29 -4.03 -12.90
N ILE A 191 -17.81 -2.92 -13.47
CA ILE A 191 -17.00 -2.92 -14.70
C ILE A 191 -15.51 -2.61 -14.45
N GLY A 192 -15.10 -2.41 -13.20
CA GLY A 192 -13.71 -2.16 -12.84
C GLY A 192 -13.19 -0.77 -13.24
N THR A 193 -14.04 0.25 -13.27
CA THR A 193 -13.66 1.65 -13.58
C THR A 193 -13.63 2.54 -12.35
N LEU A 194 -13.61 1.98 -11.14
CA LEU A 194 -13.76 2.76 -9.91
C LEU A 194 -12.44 3.27 -9.33
N ASP A 195 -11.47 2.40 -9.10
CA ASP A 195 -10.10 2.72 -8.69
C ASP A 195 -9.20 1.51 -9.04
N LEU A 196 -8.12 1.28 -8.28
CA LEU A 196 -7.21 0.14 -8.44
C LEU A 196 -7.92 -1.24 -8.31
N ARG A 197 -9.18 -1.28 -7.86
CA ARG A 197 -10.00 -2.49 -7.79
C ARG A 197 -10.35 -3.06 -9.16
N GLU A 198 -10.36 -4.39 -9.21
CA GLU A 198 -11.03 -5.15 -10.26
C GLU A 198 -12.53 -4.91 -10.33
N ALA A 199 -13.09 -5.30 -11.47
CA ALA A 199 -14.52 -5.50 -11.61
C ALA A 199 -15.02 -6.50 -10.55
N GLN A 200 -16.10 -6.16 -9.84
CA GLN A 200 -16.71 -7.06 -8.87
C GLN A 200 -18.07 -7.56 -9.35
N ILE A 201 -18.41 -8.78 -8.97
CA ILE A 201 -19.77 -9.29 -9.14
C ILE A 201 -20.65 -8.57 -8.13
N VAL A 202 -21.64 -7.83 -8.63
CA VAL A 202 -22.63 -7.13 -7.80
C VAL A 202 -23.95 -7.91 -7.90
N ASN A 203 -24.24 -8.68 -6.87
CA ASN A 203 -25.50 -9.40 -6.66
C ASN A 203 -26.28 -8.76 -5.49
N ASP A 204 -27.48 -9.26 -5.21
CA ASP A 204 -28.31 -8.72 -4.12
C ASP A 204 -27.64 -8.83 -2.75
N GLU A 205 -26.92 -9.93 -2.49
CA GLU A 205 -26.13 -10.13 -1.26
C GLU A 205 -25.09 -9.01 -1.06
N PHE A 206 -24.37 -8.63 -2.12
CA PHE A 206 -23.43 -7.51 -2.07
C PHE A 206 -24.13 -6.17 -1.77
N LEU A 207 -25.31 -5.95 -2.36
CA LEU A 207 -26.09 -4.72 -2.14
C LEU A 207 -26.58 -4.65 -0.69
N ASP A 208 -27.06 -5.76 -0.14
CA ASP A 208 -27.51 -5.85 1.24
C ASP A 208 -26.36 -5.65 2.22
N TYR A 209 -25.22 -6.31 1.98
CA TYR A 209 -23.99 -6.07 2.73
C TYR A 209 -23.56 -4.59 2.69
N THR A 210 -23.70 -3.94 1.52
CA THR A 210 -23.37 -2.52 1.36
C THR A 210 -24.29 -1.63 2.20
N ARG A 211 -25.59 -1.96 2.31
CA ARG A 211 -26.54 -1.27 3.19
C ARG A 211 -26.21 -1.49 4.66
N GLU A 212 -25.96 -2.72 5.08
CA GLU A 212 -25.59 -3.05 6.46
C GLU A 212 -24.34 -2.26 6.89
N LYS A 213 -23.31 -2.24 6.04
CA LYS A 213 -22.08 -1.47 6.29
C LYS A 213 -22.28 0.04 6.28
N TYR A 214 -23.35 0.55 5.67
CA TYR A 214 -23.69 1.96 5.78
C TYR A 214 -24.35 2.26 7.14
N GLU A 215 -25.34 1.46 7.54
CA GLU A 215 -26.01 1.59 8.84
C GLU A 215 -25.02 1.48 10.01
N GLU A 216 -24.09 0.51 9.94
CA GLU A 216 -23.01 0.37 10.91
C GLU A 216 -22.19 1.67 11.04
N ARG A 217 -21.83 2.29 9.91
CA ARG A 217 -21.04 3.54 9.90
C ARG A 217 -21.83 4.73 10.41
N VAL A 218 -23.13 4.81 10.09
CA VAL A 218 -24.02 5.85 10.63
C VAL A 218 -24.11 5.73 12.15
N ASN A 219 -24.29 4.52 12.67
CA ASN A 219 -24.33 4.26 14.11
C ASN A 219 -23.00 4.63 14.79
N LEU A 220 -21.86 4.20 14.25
CA LEU A 220 -20.55 4.56 14.76
C LEU A 220 -20.29 6.07 14.72
N LEU A 221 -20.75 6.77 13.67
CA LEU A 221 -20.63 8.21 13.58
C LEU A 221 -21.46 8.92 14.64
N ASN A 222 -22.72 8.50 14.85
CA ASN A 222 -23.60 9.08 15.87
C ASN A 222 -23.07 8.87 17.30
N LEU A 223 -22.33 7.78 17.53
CA LEU A 223 -21.69 7.48 18.81
C LEU A 223 -20.30 8.13 18.96
N GLU A 224 -19.83 8.89 17.96
CA GLU A 224 -18.47 9.44 17.90
C GLU A 224 -17.36 8.38 17.98
N LEU A 225 -17.67 7.14 17.58
CA LEU A 225 -16.77 5.98 17.56
C LEU A 225 -16.25 5.67 16.15
N LEU A 226 -16.66 6.43 15.14
CA LEU A 226 -16.22 6.18 13.77
C LEU A 226 -14.72 6.43 13.64
N GLU A 227 -14.01 5.43 13.11
CA GLU A 227 -12.56 5.51 12.92
C GLU A 227 -12.16 6.73 12.07
N PRO A 228 -11.07 7.43 12.44
CA PRO A 228 -10.58 8.56 11.67
C PRO A 228 -10.11 8.11 10.28
N ILE A 229 -10.36 8.95 9.28
CA ILE A 229 -9.88 8.69 7.92
C ILE A 229 -8.35 8.76 7.85
N LYS A 230 -7.75 8.07 6.89
CA LYS A 230 -6.30 8.08 6.67
C LYS A 230 -6.00 8.96 5.48
N VAL A 231 -5.10 9.91 5.67
CA VAL A 231 -4.77 10.93 4.67
C VAL A 231 -3.28 11.00 4.42
N ALA A 232 -2.89 11.37 3.21
CA ALA A 232 -1.52 11.76 2.88
C ALA A 232 -1.50 13.25 2.54
N LYS A 233 -0.46 13.93 3.00
CA LYS A 233 -0.15 15.29 2.57
C LYS A 233 0.83 15.20 1.42
N ILE A 234 0.43 15.69 0.25
CA ILE A 234 1.28 15.71 -0.95
C ILE A 234 1.34 17.16 -1.40
N ASN A 235 2.54 17.75 -1.37
CA ASN A 235 2.72 19.19 -1.47
C ASN A 235 1.83 19.94 -0.44
N ASN A 236 0.99 20.86 -0.92
CA ASN A 236 0.05 21.64 -0.10
C ASN A 236 -1.37 21.05 -0.06
N ASN A 237 -1.59 19.83 -0.56
CA ASN A 237 -2.91 19.22 -0.68
C ASN A 237 -3.05 17.96 0.18
N TRP A 238 -4.29 17.67 0.59
CA TRP A 238 -4.65 16.48 1.37
C TRP A 238 -5.39 15.46 0.51
N PHE A 239 -4.96 14.21 0.59
CA PHE A 239 -5.50 13.10 -0.19
C PHE A 239 -5.98 11.97 0.71
N ILE A 240 -7.19 11.47 0.47
CA ILE A 240 -7.75 10.34 1.20
C ILE A 240 -7.09 9.06 0.67
N ILE A 241 -6.38 8.37 1.57
CA ILE A 241 -5.76 7.07 1.30
C ILE A 241 -6.72 5.94 1.69
N ASP A 242 -7.32 6.04 2.87
CA ASP A 242 -8.33 5.09 3.36
C ASP A 242 -9.50 5.83 4.04
N GLY A 243 -10.71 5.27 3.90
CA GLY A 243 -11.92 5.85 4.47
C GLY A 243 -12.69 6.80 3.55
N LYS A 244 -12.64 6.61 2.22
CA LYS A 244 -13.41 7.42 1.24
C LYS A 244 -14.91 7.47 1.56
N HIS A 245 -15.52 6.35 1.94
CA HIS A 245 -16.94 6.31 2.36
C HIS A 245 -17.18 7.02 3.70
N ARG A 246 -16.24 6.94 4.65
CA ARG A 246 -16.34 7.66 5.93
C ARG A 246 -16.27 9.17 5.71
N ALA A 247 -15.36 9.65 4.86
CA ALA A 247 -15.27 11.06 4.48
C ALA A 247 -16.54 11.54 3.76
N ALA A 248 -17.05 10.72 2.82
CA ALA A 248 -18.31 10.99 2.13
C ALA A 248 -19.51 11.09 3.09
N LEU A 249 -19.59 10.19 4.08
CA LEU A 249 -20.66 10.19 5.08
C LEU A 249 -20.60 11.46 5.94
N HIS A 250 -19.42 11.88 6.40
CA HIS A 250 -19.29 13.15 7.13
C HIS A 250 -19.77 14.33 6.30
N CYS A 251 -19.42 14.36 5.01
CA CYS A 251 -19.91 15.39 4.10
C CYS A 251 -21.44 15.38 4.00
N LEU A 252 -22.04 14.19 3.82
CA LEU A 252 -23.48 14.05 3.68
C LEU A 252 -24.24 14.52 4.94
N ARG A 253 -23.62 14.34 6.12
CA ARG A 253 -24.16 14.78 7.41
C ARG A 253 -23.88 16.25 7.73
N GLY A 254 -23.28 17.01 6.81
CA GLY A 254 -23.08 18.45 6.94
C GLY A 254 -21.90 18.84 7.85
N TYR A 255 -20.99 17.92 8.16
CA TYR A 255 -19.78 18.26 8.91
C TYR A 255 -18.89 19.19 8.08
N ARG A 256 -18.32 20.22 8.71
CA ARG A 256 -17.37 21.13 8.05
C ARG A 256 -15.93 20.64 8.13
N THR A 257 -15.64 19.87 9.17
CA THR A 257 -14.30 19.35 9.46
C THR A 257 -14.37 17.86 9.79
N ILE A 258 -13.26 17.17 9.59
CA ILE A 258 -13.11 15.75 9.94
C ILE A 258 -11.78 15.50 10.64
N ASN A 259 -11.81 14.59 11.61
CA ASN A 259 -10.61 14.08 12.26
C ASN A 259 -9.98 13.00 11.37
N ALA A 260 -8.68 13.15 11.13
CA ALA A 260 -7.90 12.27 10.28
C ALA A 260 -6.57 11.90 10.93
N VAL A 261 -5.95 10.87 10.40
CA VAL A 261 -4.59 10.46 10.73
C VAL A 261 -3.74 10.58 9.47
N GLU A 262 -2.72 11.43 9.54
CA GLU A 262 -1.73 11.59 8.48
C GLU A 262 -0.81 10.37 8.45
N VAL A 263 -0.78 9.71 7.28
CA VAL A 263 -0.02 8.50 7.00
C VAL A 263 0.80 8.63 5.71
N THR A 264 1.27 9.85 5.42
CA THR A 264 2.05 10.16 4.21
C THR A 264 3.24 9.22 4.02
N GLU A 265 3.92 8.84 5.11
CA GLU A 265 5.08 7.94 5.08
C GLU A 265 4.78 6.58 4.44
N ILE A 266 3.54 6.08 4.57
CA ILE A 266 3.15 4.79 3.97
C ILE A 266 3.17 4.88 2.44
N MET A 267 2.91 6.06 1.86
CA MET A 267 2.91 6.25 0.41
C MET A 267 4.29 6.05 -0.24
N TYR A 268 5.37 6.02 0.55
CA TYR A 268 6.73 5.71 0.08
C TYR A 268 7.03 4.21 0.03
N ASP A 269 6.03 3.35 0.22
CA ASP A 269 6.21 1.90 0.12
C ASP A 269 6.60 1.45 -1.31
N SER A 270 7.08 0.21 -1.40
CA SER A 270 7.53 -0.38 -2.66
C SER A 270 6.39 -0.60 -3.66
N PHE A 271 5.15 -0.82 -3.22
CA PHE A 271 3.99 -1.02 -4.07
C PHE A 271 3.59 0.27 -4.80
N ASN A 272 3.47 1.37 -4.07
CA ASN A 272 3.25 2.70 -4.62
C ASN A 272 4.38 3.08 -5.58
N PHE A 273 5.63 2.76 -5.24
CA PHE A 273 6.77 2.98 -6.14
C PHE A 273 6.71 2.14 -7.43
N TRP A 274 6.27 0.88 -7.34
CA TRP A 274 6.06 0.03 -8.52
C TRP A 274 4.93 0.54 -9.41
N ILE A 275 3.80 0.96 -8.82
CA ILE A 275 2.72 1.60 -9.57
C ILE A 275 3.24 2.85 -10.27
N TYR A 276 3.99 3.71 -9.58
CA TYR A 276 4.62 4.89 -10.18
C TYR A 276 5.49 4.53 -11.39
N LYS A 277 6.39 3.55 -11.26
CA LYS A 277 7.23 3.09 -12.38
C LYS A 277 6.40 2.59 -13.58
N LEU A 278 5.36 1.80 -13.31
CA LEU A 278 4.47 1.30 -14.35
C LEU A 278 3.73 2.43 -15.07
N MET A 279 3.27 3.44 -14.34
CA MET A 279 2.63 4.62 -14.91
C MET A 279 3.61 5.49 -15.70
N LYS A 280 4.86 5.62 -15.25
CA LYS A 280 5.88 6.44 -15.92
C LYS A 280 6.23 5.89 -17.30
N ASN A 281 6.21 4.57 -17.48
CA ASN A 281 6.33 3.93 -18.79
C ASN A 281 5.17 4.25 -19.76
N LYS A 282 4.07 4.82 -19.25
CA LYS A 282 2.87 5.24 -20.02
C LYS A 282 2.47 6.67 -19.67
N GLU A 283 3.45 7.57 -19.56
CA GLU A 283 3.25 8.90 -18.98
C GLU A 283 2.08 9.71 -19.57
N ALA A 284 1.89 9.65 -20.90
CA ALA A 284 0.81 10.36 -21.57
C ALA A 284 -0.59 9.97 -21.07
N GLU A 285 -0.78 8.72 -20.62
CA GLU A 285 -2.04 8.15 -20.16
C GLU A 285 -2.32 8.46 -18.68
N TYR A 286 -1.28 8.53 -17.84
CA TYR A 286 -1.41 8.59 -16.37
C TYR A 286 -1.09 9.95 -15.76
N LYS A 287 -1.08 11.03 -16.54
CA LYS A 287 -0.65 12.39 -16.11
C LYS A 287 -1.14 12.81 -14.72
N LYS A 288 -2.43 12.61 -14.41
CA LYS A 288 -3.01 12.99 -13.10
C LYS A 288 -2.49 12.14 -11.93
N ASN A 289 -2.34 10.84 -12.14
CA ASN A 289 -1.79 9.96 -11.11
C ASN A 289 -0.28 10.21 -10.94
N LEU A 290 0.44 10.43 -12.05
CA LEU A 290 1.86 10.75 -12.02
C LEU A 290 2.17 12.04 -11.29
N SER A 291 1.39 13.10 -11.47
CA SER A 291 1.64 14.34 -10.73
C SER A 291 1.48 14.21 -9.21
N LEU A 292 0.65 13.26 -8.73
CA LEU A 292 0.57 12.92 -7.30
C LEU A 292 1.83 12.19 -6.82
N PHE A 293 2.31 11.22 -7.60
CA PHE A 293 3.55 10.53 -7.28
C PHE A 293 4.77 11.44 -7.36
N GLU A 294 4.81 12.35 -8.33
CA GLU A 294 5.89 13.31 -8.46
C GLU A 294 5.94 14.24 -7.25
N GLY A 295 4.80 14.74 -6.76
CA GLY A 295 4.75 15.51 -5.50
C GLY A 295 4.99 14.70 -4.22
N LEU A 296 5.00 13.36 -4.30
CA LEU A 296 5.44 12.49 -3.20
C LEU A 296 6.97 12.33 -3.23
N TYR A 297 7.55 12.08 -4.41
CA TYR A 297 8.95 11.69 -4.55
C TYR A 297 9.93 12.83 -4.85
N TYR A 298 9.45 14.02 -5.25
CA TYR A 298 10.25 15.20 -5.63
C TYR A 298 9.69 16.49 -5.04
#